data_AF-A0A2V5T195-F1
#
_entry.id   AF-A0A2V5T195-F1
#
_cell.length_a   1.000
_cell.length_b   1.000
_cell.length_c   1.000
_cell.angle_alpha   90.00
_cell.angle_beta   90.00
_cell.angle_gamma   90.00
#
_symmetry.space_group_name_H-M   'P 1'
#
loop_
_entity.id
_entity.type
_entity.pdbx_description
1 polymer ?
#
loop_
_entity_poly.entity_id
_entity_poly.type
_entity_poly.pdbx_seq_one_letter_code
_entity_poly.pdbx_strand_id
1 'polypeptide(L)' 'MPKTFFITTAIDYTNSPPHIGHAYEKVLADVIARYHRLKGDKVFFLTGADQHGQKVQQSAAKAGVPPNEFVKGITQKF' A
#
# COMPACT_ATOMS: atom_id res chain seq x y z
N MET A 1 -21.10 11.00 -17.55
CA MET A 1 -20.21 11.41 -16.44
C MET A 1 -18.78 11.46 -16.95
N PRO A 2 -17.95 12.45 -16.61
CA PRO A 2 -16.55 12.46 -17.00
C PRO A 2 -15.84 11.22 -16.42
N LYS A 3 -15.05 10.54 -17.25
CA LYS A 3 -14.32 9.33 -16.86
C LYS A 3 -13.25 9.71 -15.84
N THR A 4 -13.26 9.09 -14.67
CA THR A 4 -12.24 9.31 -13.64
C THR A 4 -10.98 8.55 -14.04
N PHE A 5 -9.84 9.23 -14.04
CA PHE A 5 -8.54 8.57 -14.13
C PHE A 5 -8.29 7.83 -12.81
N PHE A 6 -8.34 6.50 -12.87
CA PHE A 6 -8.16 5.64 -11.71
C PHE A 6 -6.81 4.91 -11.83
N ILE A 7 -5.96 5.08 -10.82
CA ILE A 7 -4.67 4.41 -10.71
C ILE A 7 -4.53 3.75 -9.34
N THR A 8 -3.92 2.57 -9.31
CA THR A 8 -3.63 1.82 -8.09
C THR A 8 -2.16 1.45 -7.99
N THR A 9 -1.66 1.21 -6.79
CA THR A 9 -0.46 0.38 -6.58
C THR A 9 -0.86 -1.06 -6.30
N ALA A 10 0.10 -1.98 -6.30
CA ALA A 10 -0.03 -3.21 -5.55
C ALA A 10 -0.31 -2.91 -4.06
N ILE A 11 -1.01 -3.83 -3.40
CA ILE A 11 -1.16 -3.82 -1.94
C ILE A 11 0.06 -4.49 -1.31
N ASP A 12 0.71 -3.83 -0.35
CA ASP A 12 1.95 -4.36 0.22
C ASP A 12 1.67 -5.43 1.28
N TYR A 13 2.41 -6.54 1.24
CA TYR A 13 2.32 -7.56 2.29
C TYR A 13 2.83 -7.03 3.62
N THR A 14 2.06 -7.21 4.69
CA THR A 14 2.42 -6.74 6.03
C THR A 14 3.23 -7.75 6.84
N ASN A 15 4.01 -8.61 6.19
CA ASN A 15 4.86 -9.59 6.87
C ASN A 15 6.22 -9.01 7.32
N SER A 16 6.60 -7.82 6.86
CA SER A 16 7.82 -7.08 7.21
C SER A 16 7.68 -5.56 6.98
N PRO A 17 8.56 -4.72 7.54
CA PRO A 17 8.57 -3.27 7.30
C PRO A 17 8.80 -2.88 5.82
N PRO A 18 8.39 -1.67 5.40
CA PRO A 18 8.61 -1.19 4.05
C PRO A 18 10.09 -1.01 3.69
N HIS A 19 10.40 -1.11 2.40
CA HIS A 19 11.72 -0.87 1.81
C HIS A 19 11.59 -0.06 0.52
N ILE A 20 12.72 0.29 -0.12
CA ILE A 20 12.75 1.17 -1.29
C ILE A 20 11.86 0.73 -2.45
N GLY A 21 11.72 -0.58 -2.68
CA GLY A 21 10.79 -1.10 -3.70
C GLY A 21 9.33 -0.66 -3.50
N HIS A 22 8.82 -0.67 -2.27
CA HIS A 22 7.45 -0.21 -1.96
C HIS A 22 7.31 1.29 -2.17
N ALA A 23 8.34 2.08 -1.83
CA ALA A 23 8.35 3.52 -2.02
C ALA A 23 8.40 3.89 -3.52
N TYR A 24 9.19 3.16 -4.30
CA TYR A 24 9.36 3.39 -5.73
C TYR A 24 8.03 3.33 -6.49
N GLU A 25 7.24 2.27 -6.27
CA GLU A 25 5.94 2.14 -6.92
C GLU A 25 4.97 3.26 -6.51
N LYS A 26 4.90 3.58 -5.21
CA LYS A 26 4.02 4.64 -4.68
C LYS A 26 4.38 6.00 -5.25
N VAL A 27 5.68 6.32 -5.31
CA VAL A 27 6.16 7.59 -5.87
C VAL A 27 5.82 7.69 -7.36
N LEU A 28 6.04 6.63 -8.14
CA LEU A 28 5.69 6.65 -9.57
C LEU A 28 4.19 6.80 -9.80
N ALA A 29 3.36 6.04 -9.07
CA ALA A 29 1.91 6.16 -9.15
C ALA A 29 1.42 7.56 -8.72
N ASP A 30 2.02 8.14 -7.68
CA ASP A 30 1.70 9.51 -7.24
C ASP A 30 2.11 10.57 -8.28
N VAL A 31 3.27 10.44 -8.92
CA VAL A 31 3.70 11.34 -10.00
C VAL A 31 2.72 11.31 -11.17
N ILE A 32 2.30 10.11 -11.59
CA ILE A 32 1.31 9.94 -12.67
C ILE A 32 -0.04 10.55 -12.25
N ALA A 33 -0.51 10.25 -11.03
CA ALA A 33 -1.75 10.82 -10.50
C ALA A 33 -1.72 12.35 -10.46
N ARG A 34 -0.61 12.95 -10.04
CA ARG A 34 -0.40 14.41 -10.02
C ARG A 34 -0.38 15.01 -11.41
N TYR A 35 0.27 14.36 -12.38
CA TYR A 35 0.25 14.80 -13.77
C TYR A 35 -1.17 14.86 -14.33
N HIS A 36 -1.99 13.83 -14.09
CA HIS A 36 -3.39 13.83 -14.51
C HIS A 36 -4.22 14.92 -13.82
N ARG A 37 -3.99 15.19 -12.53
CA ARG A 37 -4.62 16.33 -11.84
C ARG A 37 -4.22 17.67 -12.47
N LEU A 38 -2.94 17.85 -12.82
CA LEU A 38 -2.44 19.07 -13.48
C LEU A 38 -3.05 19.26 -14.88
N LYS A 39 -3.33 18.17 -15.59
CA LYS A 39 -4.02 18.18 -16.88
C LYS A 39 -5.52 18.54 -16.77
N GLY A 40 -6.09 18.56 -15.56
CA GLY A 40 -7.51 18.84 -15.31
C GLY A 40 -8.39 17.59 -15.25
N ASP A 41 -7.81 16.38 -15.24
CA ASP A 41 -8.58 15.14 -15.10
C ASP A 41 -9.12 14.98 -13.66
N LYS A 42 -10.30 14.40 -13.51
CA LYS A 42 -10.76 13.87 -12.23
C LYS A 42 -9.95 12.61 -11.90
N VAL A 43 -9.21 12.60 -10.80
CA VAL A 43 -8.30 11.51 -10.43
C VAL A 43 -8.74 10.81 -9.14
N PHE A 44 -8.71 9.48 -9.14
CA PHE A 44 -8.76 8.65 -7.93
C PHE A 44 -7.48 7.81 -7.87
N PHE A 45 -6.71 7.92 -6.77
CA PHE A 45 -5.50 7.16 -6.54
C PHE A 45 -5.72 6.31 -5.29
N LEU A 46 -5.60 4.98 -5.40
CA LEU A 46 -5.80 4.03 -4.31
C LEU A 46 -4.56 3.16 -4.10
N THR A 47 -4.17 2.98 -2.84
CA THR A 47 -3.13 2.06 -2.39
C THR A 47 -3.65 1.27 -1.19
N GLY A 48 -2.87 0.34 -0.64
CA GLY A 48 -3.29 -0.42 0.52
C GLY A 48 -2.27 -1.48 0.95
N ALA A 49 -2.69 -2.33 1.86
CA ALA A 49 -1.87 -3.38 2.44
C ALA A 49 -2.61 -4.73 2.43
N ASP A 50 -1.89 -5.81 2.17
CA ASP A 50 -2.38 -7.18 2.31
C ASP A 50 -2.02 -7.71 3.71
N GLN A 51 -3.05 -7.86 4.54
CA GLN A 51 -2.93 -8.19 5.96
C GLN A 51 -3.17 -9.67 6.27
N HIS A 52 -3.44 -10.50 5.27
CA HIS A 52 -3.77 -11.92 5.50
C HIS A 52 -2.67 -12.87 5.01
N GLY A 53 -2.80 -14.15 5.36
CA GLY A 53 -1.95 -15.23 4.86
C GLY A 53 -0.97 -15.83 5.88
N GLN A 54 -0.47 -17.03 5.56
CA GLN A 54 0.40 -17.80 6.46
C GLN A 54 1.70 -17.07 6.80
N LYS A 55 2.27 -16.29 5.88
CA LYS A 55 3.49 -15.51 6.13
C LYS A 55 3.29 -14.46 7.22
N VAL A 56 2.15 -13.77 7.22
CA VAL A 56 1.79 -12.80 8.27
C VAL A 56 1.66 -13.52 9.61
N GLN A 57 0.96 -14.65 9.66
CA GLN A 57 0.81 -15.45 10.87
C GLN A 57 2.17 -15.91 11.44
N GLN A 58 3.08 -16.37 10.57
CA GLN A 58 4.42 -16.79 10.96
C GLN A 58 5.26 -15.62 11.48
N SER A 59 5.19 -14.43 10.85
CA SER A 59 5.89 -13.23 11.33
C SER A 59 5.35 -12.76 12.68
N ALA A 60 4.03 -12.77 12.88
CA ALA A 60 3.39 -12.41 14.14
C ALA A 60 3.79 -13.38 15.28
N ALA A 61 3.78 -14.69 15.00
CA ALA A 61 4.23 -15.71 15.94
C ALA A 61 5.70 -15.53 16.35
N LYS A 62 6.59 -15.20 15.39
CA LYS A 62 8.01 -14.87 15.67
C LYS A 62 8.17 -13.62 16.52
N ALA A 63 7.26 -12.65 16.37
CA ALA A 63 7.25 -11.41 17.15
C ALA A 63 6.54 -11.55 18.51
N GLY A 64 5.93 -12.70 18.81
CA GLY A 64 5.24 -12.96 20.08
C GLY A 64 3.94 -12.17 20.27
N VAL A 65 3.32 -11.69 19.18
CA VAL A 65 2.09 -10.87 19.23
C VAL A 65 0.97 -11.46 18.36
N PRO A 66 -0.30 -11.15 18.65
CA PRO A 66 -1.42 -11.53 17.78
C PRO A 66 -1.29 -10.98 16.35
N PRO A 67 -1.75 -11.70 15.30
CA PRO A 67 -1.63 -11.25 13.91
C PRO A 67 -2.27 -9.88 13.64
N ASN A 68 -3.42 -9.58 14.23
CA ASN A 68 -4.10 -8.28 14.08
C ASN A 68 -3.26 -7.11 14.64
N GLU A 69 -2.55 -7.33 15.75
CA GLU A 69 -1.64 -6.35 16.33
C GLU A 69 -0.38 -6.18 15.47
N PHE A 70 0.18 -7.30 15.00
CA PHE A 70 1.34 -7.30 14.11
C PHE A 70 1.07 -6.50 12.83
N VAL A 71 -0.01 -6.81 12.11
CA VAL A 71 -0.32 -6.11 10.85
C VAL A 71 -0.67 -4.65 11.08
N LYS A 72 -1.35 -4.31 12.19
CA LYS A 72 -1.63 -2.91 12.55
C LYS A 72 -0.33 -2.11 12.70
N GLY A 73 0.67 -2.66 13.40
CA GLY A 73 1.97 -2.00 13.59
C GLY A 73 2.81 -1.91 12.31
N ILE A 74 2.69 -2.89 11.40
CA ILE A 74 3.41 -2.87 10.12
C ILE A 74 2.74 -1.93 9.13
N THR A 75 1.41 -1.96 9.01
CA THR A 75 0.64 -1.06 8.13
C THR A 75 0.88 0.41 8.46
N GLN A 76 1.03 0.78 9.73
CA GLN A 76 1.36 2.17 10.13
C GLN A 76 2.70 2.70 9.60
N LYS A 77 3.58 1.82 9.10
CA LYS A 77 4.90 2.22 8.57
C LYS A 77 4.87 2.52 7.07
N PHE A 78 3.81 2.09 6.37
CA PHE A 78 3.58 2.38 4.94
C PHE A 78 2.91 3.74 4.77
#